data_AF-A0A365N559-F1
#
_entry.id   AF-A0A365N559-F1
#
_cell.length_a   1.000
_cell.length_b   1.000
_cell.length_c   1.000
_cell.angle_alpha   90.00
_cell.angle_beta   90.00
_cell.angle_gamma   90.00
#
_symmetry.space_group_name_H-M   'P 1'
#
loop_
_entity.id
_entity.type
_entity.pdbx_description
1 polymer ?
#
loop_
_entity_poly.entity_id
_entity_poly.type
_entity_poly.pdbx_seq_one_letter_code
_entity_poly.pdbx_strand_id
1 'polypeptide(L)'
;MSMSTKIAKACDPCRLRKKRCDGGHPCHHPECQNSPHICVYRTKTRHRRTKREISAPVAQLPLPGSVLSVNGLSANASPATQWPDHLSAEESEQAVQHEVYHSVTETHLSPTPTDSSQLFYGPSSYFAFLQQIHRGILPMTDHGKHEGNKTQSGLDTFMQRSIFFGTPPRISPEAIRSESIQLSTIPREMAQDFLQGFKTTSHYRLPFYTNEELDSLLQMTYDSRYAQNIPPQTKASFLAILAIGALSTPQTDLAETLFTEARREAVSLEDAVTLQTLQLSLLFADYQVNIGRPTSTYMHLGMACRKALALGLHIGALSTRLDSLTLQKHQTTLWSLYFYETYQALTLGRQSSLRWKDITCPFPTEPLPIVRLCRIAKIMEDAAEEELRGRLGQFAQEYGIASAQSGSDHGFLETHESMTLHNCM
;
A
#
# COMPACT_ATOMS: atom_id res chain seq x y z
N MET A 1 12.90 -25.90 57.14
CA MET A 1 11.66 -25.52 56.45
C MET A 1 11.90 -24.18 55.77
N SER A 2 12.17 -24.18 54.46
CA SER A 2 12.46 -22.96 53.68
C SER A 2 11.16 -22.39 53.14
N MET A 3 10.87 -21.12 53.45
CA MET A 3 9.66 -20.42 53.05
C MET A 3 9.57 -20.28 51.52
N SER A 4 8.53 -20.84 50.93
CA SER A 4 8.18 -20.65 49.52
C SER A 4 7.68 -19.22 49.30
N THR A 5 8.54 -18.31 48.90
CA THR A 5 8.17 -17.01 48.32
C THR A 5 7.30 -17.24 47.08
N LYS A 6 6.05 -16.77 47.11
CA LYS A 6 5.16 -16.79 45.94
C LYS A 6 5.65 -15.75 44.95
N ILE A 7 6.15 -16.19 43.79
CA ILE A 7 6.52 -15.30 42.69
C ILE A 7 5.39 -15.20 41.67
N ALA A 8 5.18 -14.02 41.09
CA ALA A 8 4.11 -13.77 40.12
C ALA A 8 4.44 -14.26 38.70
N LYS A 9 5.72 -14.50 38.38
CA LYS A 9 6.19 -14.88 37.03
C LYS A 9 7.35 -15.89 37.13
N ALA A 10 7.25 -16.99 36.38
CA ALA A 10 8.35 -17.93 36.16
C ALA A 10 9.22 -17.48 34.96
N CYS A 11 10.51 -17.80 34.96
CA CYS A 11 11.38 -17.58 33.79
C CYS A 11 10.92 -18.41 32.58
N ASP A 12 11.31 -18.02 31.38
CA ASP A 12 10.89 -18.67 30.13
C ASP A 12 11.21 -20.18 30.09
N PRO A 13 12.41 -20.65 30.49
CA PRO A 13 12.72 -22.09 30.56
C PRO A 13 11.82 -22.86 31.52
N CYS A 14 11.61 -22.35 32.74
CA CYS A 14 10.76 -23.00 33.74
C CYS A 14 9.28 -23.00 33.32
N ARG A 15 8.83 -21.96 32.62
CA ARG A 15 7.48 -21.88 32.05
C ARG A 15 7.28 -22.91 30.94
N LEU A 16 8.23 -23.02 29.99
CA LEU A 16 8.17 -24.00 28.91
C LEU A 16 8.11 -25.43 29.45
N ARG A 17 8.88 -25.71 30.51
CA ARG A 17 8.93 -27.02 31.18
C ARG A 17 7.83 -27.22 32.22
N LYS A 18 6.92 -26.25 32.41
CA LYS A 18 5.82 -26.26 33.39
C LYS A 18 6.26 -26.62 34.82
N LYS A 19 7.47 -26.21 35.22
CA LYS A 19 8.02 -26.44 36.56
C LYS A 19 8.03 -25.16 37.39
N ARG A 20 7.95 -25.32 38.71
CA ARG A 20 7.86 -24.19 39.64
C ARG A 20 9.20 -23.45 39.68
N CYS A 21 9.16 -22.17 39.35
CA CYS A 21 10.32 -21.28 39.40
C CYS A 21 10.37 -20.58 40.77
N ASP A 22 11.59 -20.34 41.25
CA ASP A 22 11.92 -19.68 42.52
C ASP A 22 12.16 -18.17 42.38
N GLY A 23 12.31 -17.66 41.15
CA GLY A 23 12.38 -16.22 40.90
C GLY A 23 13.78 -15.62 40.96
N GLY A 24 14.81 -16.42 41.24
CA GLY A 24 16.21 -15.98 41.19
C GLY A 24 16.69 -15.61 39.78
N HIS A 25 17.82 -14.91 39.71
CA HIS A 25 18.51 -14.57 38.46
C HIS A 25 20.00 -14.95 38.54
N PRO A 26 20.42 -16.09 37.94
CA PRO A 26 19.58 -17.15 37.40
C PRO A 26 18.77 -17.87 38.50
N CYS A 27 17.67 -18.51 38.12
CA CYS A 27 16.81 -19.24 39.07
C CYS A 27 17.51 -20.56 39.50
N HIS A 28 17.17 -21.09 40.68
CA HIS A 28 17.86 -22.26 41.28
C HIS A 28 17.59 -23.60 40.59
N HIS A 29 17.07 -23.59 39.37
CA HIS A 29 16.96 -24.81 38.56
C HIS A 29 18.31 -25.16 37.92
N PRO A 30 18.74 -26.43 37.93
CA PRO A 30 20.05 -26.84 37.42
C PRO A 30 20.32 -26.39 35.98
N GLU A 31 19.31 -26.43 35.12
CA GLU A 31 19.40 -26.00 33.71
C GLU A 31 19.60 -24.49 33.56
N CYS A 32 19.05 -23.70 34.48
CA CYS A 32 19.20 -22.24 34.50
C CYS A 32 20.52 -21.84 35.16
N GLN A 33 21.02 -22.61 36.12
CA GLN A 33 22.33 -22.41 36.72
C GLN A 33 23.47 -22.82 35.77
N ASN A 34 23.31 -23.92 35.04
CA ASN A 34 24.28 -24.39 34.04
C ASN A 34 24.33 -23.50 32.79
N SER A 35 23.31 -22.69 32.55
CA SER A 35 23.27 -21.73 31.43
C SER A 35 22.54 -20.46 31.84
N PRO A 36 23.20 -19.53 32.56
CA PRO A 36 22.55 -18.34 33.12
C PRO A 36 21.88 -17.45 32.06
N HIS A 37 22.45 -17.41 30.85
CA HIS A 37 21.98 -16.60 29.73
C HIS A 37 20.59 -17.02 29.20
N ILE A 38 20.15 -18.26 29.40
CA ILE A 38 18.81 -18.70 28.98
C ILE A 38 17.73 -18.43 30.02
N CYS A 39 18.10 -18.09 31.26
CA CYS A 39 17.16 -17.85 32.36
C CYS A 39 16.59 -16.43 32.29
N VAL A 40 15.79 -16.15 31.26
CA VAL A 40 15.21 -14.82 31.00
C VAL A 40 13.76 -14.74 31.47
N TYR A 41 13.39 -13.66 32.15
CA TYR A 41 12.01 -13.33 32.50
C TYR A 41 11.48 -12.27 31.52
N ARG A 42 10.36 -12.56 30.85
CA ARG A 42 9.75 -11.58 29.92
C ARG A 42 9.18 -10.38 30.68
N THR A 43 9.53 -9.18 30.21
CA THR A 43 9.06 -7.90 30.75
C THR A 43 7.61 -7.56 30.36
N LYS A 44 7.06 -8.13 29.28
CA LYS A 44 5.67 -7.85 28.82
C LYS A 44 4.68 -8.96 29.21
N THR A 45 3.63 -8.58 29.92
CA THR A 45 2.50 -9.44 30.35
C THR A 45 1.52 -9.70 29.19
N ARG A 46 1.12 -10.96 28.97
CA ARG A 46 0.03 -11.32 28.05
C ARG A 46 -1.30 -11.07 28.76
N HIS A 47 -2.08 -10.07 28.33
CA HIS A 47 -3.41 -9.82 28.88
C HIS A 47 -4.39 -10.92 28.48
N ARG A 48 -4.83 -11.72 29.46
CA ARG A 48 -6.03 -12.55 29.36
C ARG A 48 -7.19 -11.69 29.89
N ARG A 49 -8.04 -11.12 29.03
CA ARG A 49 -9.26 -10.41 29.49
C ARG A 49 -10.39 -11.39 29.72
N THR A 50 -10.96 -11.29 30.91
CA THR A 50 -12.17 -11.95 31.38
C THR A 50 -13.41 -11.35 30.74
N LYS A 51 -14.36 -12.23 30.44
CA LYS A 51 -15.67 -12.01 29.82
C LYS A 51 -16.59 -11.24 30.78
N ARG A 52 -16.67 -9.91 30.66
CA ARG A 52 -17.80 -9.08 31.14
C ARG A 52 -17.58 -7.64 30.71
N GLU A 53 -18.35 -7.20 29.72
CA GLU A 53 -19.16 -5.97 29.71
C GLU A 53 -19.61 -5.71 28.27
N ILE A 54 -20.84 -6.17 28.02
CA ILE A 54 -21.68 -5.83 26.88
C ILE A 54 -22.59 -4.71 27.40
N SER A 55 -22.83 -3.71 26.54
CA SER A 55 -23.91 -2.69 26.59
C SER A 55 -23.47 -1.28 27.02
N ALA A 56 -23.30 -0.37 26.05
CA ALA A 56 -23.93 0.95 26.03
C ALA A 56 -23.74 1.64 24.66
N PRO A 57 -24.67 2.51 24.21
CA PRO A 57 -24.85 2.87 22.80
C PRO A 57 -24.11 4.13 22.37
N VAL A 58 -23.92 4.22 21.05
CA VAL A 58 -23.29 5.31 20.29
C VAL A 58 -24.12 6.60 20.36
N ALA A 59 -23.51 7.70 20.78
CA ALA A 59 -24.09 9.05 20.71
C ALA A 59 -23.23 9.96 19.81
N GLN A 60 -23.83 10.30 18.67
CA GLN A 60 -23.79 11.54 17.87
C GLN A 60 -22.52 12.44 17.94
N LEU A 61 -21.83 12.55 16.79
CA LEU A 61 -20.82 13.56 16.46
C LEU A 61 -21.48 14.85 15.92
N PRO A 62 -21.08 16.06 16.34
CA PRO A 62 -21.45 17.31 15.67
C PRO A 62 -20.51 17.64 14.49
N LEU A 63 -21.08 18.23 13.43
CA LEU A 63 -20.39 18.72 12.23
C LEU A 63 -19.49 19.96 12.51
N PRO A 64 -18.40 20.17 11.76
CA PRO A 64 -17.62 21.40 11.81
C PRO A 64 -18.10 22.43 10.76
N GLY A 65 -18.56 23.59 11.24
CA GLY A 65 -18.74 24.81 10.45
C GLY A 65 -17.67 25.83 10.80
N SER A 66 -16.95 26.30 9.78
CA SER A 66 -15.84 27.25 9.81
C SER A 66 -16.24 28.64 10.26
N VAL A 67 -15.43 29.29 11.11
CA VAL A 67 -15.04 30.70 10.90
C VAL A 67 -13.69 30.99 11.55
N LEU A 68 -12.77 31.50 10.74
CA LEU A 68 -11.50 32.12 11.13
C LEU A 68 -11.76 33.36 11.97
N SER A 69 -10.93 33.59 13.00
CA SER A 69 -10.66 34.94 13.47
C SER A 69 -9.21 35.04 13.94
N VAL A 70 -8.40 35.67 13.11
CA VAL A 70 -7.07 36.17 13.42
C VAL A 70 -7.27 37.59 13.95
N ASN A 71 -6.82 37.86 15.18
CA ASN A 71 -6.20 39.14 15.55
C ASN A 71 -5.69 39.16 17.00
N GLY A 72 -4.38 39.45 17.11
CA GLY A 72 -3.83 40.46 18.04
C GLY A 72 -3.62 40.09 19.50
N LEU A 73 -2.34 40.04 19.91
CA LEU A 73 -1.70 40.69 21.09
C LEU A 73 -0.36 39.97 21.34
N SER A 74 0.77 40.51 20.90
CA SER A 74 1.61 41.54 21.55
C SER A 74 2.84 40.91 22.18
N ALA A 75 4.00 41.32 21.67
CA ALA A 75 5.32 40.98 22.18
C ALA A 75 5.53 41.50 23.61
N ASN A 76 6.04 40.65 24.49
CA ASN A 76 7.22 40.92 25.32
C ASN A 76 7.49 39.77 26.31
N ALA A 77 8.78 39.63 26.64
CA ALA A 77 9.39 38.80 27.67
C ALA A 77 9.73 37.35 27.29
N SER A 78 10.95 37.18 26.78
CA SER A 78 11.75 35.97 26.98
C SER A 78 12.02 35.73 28.47
N PRO A 79 11.97 34.48 28.93
CA PRO A 79 12.89 34.01 29.95
C PRO A 79 13.78 32.91 29.34
N ALA A 80 15.09 33.13 29.45
CA ALA A 80 16.12 32.15 29.14
C ALA A 80 15.81 30.82 29.84
N THR A 81 15.75 29.73 29.07
CA THR A 81 15.79 28.38 29.62
C THR A 81 17.05 27.71 29.09
N GLN A 82 18.00 27.53 29.99
CA GLN A 82 19.28 26.85 29.77
C GLN A 82 19.03 25.44 29.27
N TRP A 83 19.69 25.07 28.18
CA TRP A 83 19.73 23.70 27.69
C TRP A 83 20.71 22.91 28.57
N PRO A 84 20.36 21.72 29.08
CA PRO A 84 21.30 20.87 29.77
C PRO A 84 22.40 20.40 28.81
N ASP A 85 23.63 20.82 29.08
CA ASP A 85 24.81 20.29 28.43
C ASP A 85 25.02 18.81 28.77
N HIS A 86 25.53 18.08 27.77
CA HIS A 86 26.07 16.71 27.81
C HIS A 86 25.08 15.53 27.85
N LEU A 87 24.55 15.20 26.67
CA LEU A 87 24.45 13.80 26.21
C LEU A 87 25.27 13.68 24.92
N SER A 88 26.11 12.65 24.84
CA SER A 88 26.95 12.27 23.71
C SER A 88 26.15 12.30 22.40
N ALA A 89 26.48 13.24 21.51
CA ALA A 89 25.84 13.38 20.19
C ALA A 89 25.93 12.09 19.34
N GLU A 90 26.94 11.26 19.58
CA GLU A 90 27.21 10.03 18.83
C GLU A 90 26.21 8.88 19.12
N GLU A 91 25.66 8.77 20.34
CA GLU A 91 24.67 7.72 20.67
C GLU A 91 23.24 8.12 20.23
N SER A 92 22.95 9.42 20.21
CA SER A 92 21.66 9.95 19.75
C SER A 92 21.53 9.85 18.23
N GLU A 93 22.59 10.12 17.46
CA GLU A 93 22.56 10.00 16.00
C GLU A 93 22.41 8.54 15.53
N GLN A 94 23.04 7.58 16.20
CA GLN A 94 22.89 6.16 15.87
C GLN A 94 21.50 5.61 16.22
N ALA A 95 20.91 6.02 17.34
CA ALA A 95 19.54 5.62 17.72
C ALA A 95 18.48 6.25 16.79
N VAL A 96 18.66 7.52 16.42
CA VAL A 96 17.76 8.23 15.49
C VAL A 96 17.86 7.65 14.07
N GLN A 97 19.05 7.29 13.59
CA GLN A 97 19.20 6.62 12.28
C GLN A 97 18.54 5.24 12.25
N HIS A 98 18.52 4.50 13.36
CA HIS A 98 17.94 3.16 13.44
C HIS A 98 16.39 3.15 13.50
N GLU A 99 15.75 4.26 13.90
CA GLU A 99 14.29 4.39 14.02
C GLU A 99 13.57 4.86 12.75
N VAL A 100 14.28 5.51 11.82
CA VAL A 100 13.73 6.21 10.63
C VAL A 100 13.30 5.26 9.49
N TYR A 101 13.42 3.94 9.66
CA TYR A 101 13.16 2.99 8.56
C TYR A 101 12.40 1.71 8.97
N HIS A 102 11.42 1.84 9.88
CA HIS A 102 10.57 0.71 10.27
C HIS A 102 9.30 0.59 9.42
N SER A 103 9.08 -0.61 8.90
CA SER A 103 7.78 -1.05 8.38
C SER A 103 6.70 -0.98 9.46
N VAL A 104 5.45 -0.79 9.04
CA VAL A 104 4.29 -0.80 9.92
C VAL A 104 3.53 -2.10 9.74
N THR A 105 3.20 -2.73 10.86
CA THR A 105 2.39 -3.94 10.89
C THR A 105 1.29 -3.75 11.90
N GLU A 106 0.05 -3.88 11.46
CA GLU A 106 -1.12 -3.67 12.30
C GLU A 106 -2.12 -4.80 12.11
N THR A 107 -2.81 -5.14 13.20
CA THR A 107 -3.74 -6.27 13.24
C THR A 107 -5.17 -5.75 13.37
N HIS A 108 -6.05 -6.19 12.47
CA HIS A 108 -7.48 -6.06 12.63
C HIS A 108 -7.98 -7.27 13.43
N LEU A 109 -8.49 -7.05 14.64
CA LEU A 109 -8.95 -8.12 15.51
C LEU A 109 -10.36 -8.55 15.10
N SER A 110 -10.47 -9.71 14.44
CA SER A 110 -11.76 -10.41 14.32
C SER A 110 -12.09 -11.15 15.63
N PRO A 111 -13.37 -11.32 16.00
CA PRO A 111 -13.77 -12.11 17.17
C PRO A 111 -13.25 -13.56 17.16
N THR A 112 -12.88 -14.10 15.99
CA THR A 112 -12.23 -15.41 15.85
C THR A 112 -10.73 -15.26 15.55
N PRO A 113 -9.84 -16.01 16.24
CA PRO A 113 -8.38 -15.90 16.06
C PRO A 113 -7.87 -16.21 14.65
N THR A 114 -8.63 -16.97 13.85
CA THR A 114 -8.28 -17.36 12.48
C THR A 114 -8.57 -16.27 11.45
N ASP A 115 -9.29 -15.23 11.84
CA ASP A 115 -9.81 -14.19 10.95
C ASP A 115 -9.21 -12.81 11.28
N SER A 116 -8.21 -12.78 12.17
CA SER A 116 -7.41 -11.57 12.40
C SER A 116 -6.48 -11.34 11.23
N SER A 117 -6.73 -10.30 10.43
CA SER A 117 -5.84 -9.89 9.35
C SER A 117 -4.73 -9.00 9.89
N GLN A 118 -3.48 -9.46 9.70
CA GLN A 118 -2.29 -8.64 9.93
C GLN A 118 -1.80 -8.13 8.59
N LEU A 119 -1.76 -6.81 8.40
CA LEU A 119 -1.27 -6.20 7.18
C LEU A 119 0.10 -5.57 7.40
N PHE A 120 0.95 -5.71 6.39
CA PHE A 120 2.31 -5.17 6.35
C PHE A 120 2.41 -4.06 5.29
N TYR A 121 3.04 -2.96 5.70
CA TYR A 121 3.47 -1.86 4.84
C TYR A 121 4.95 -1.58 5.11
N GLY A 122 5.74 -1.48 4.05
CA GLY A 122 7.19 -1.36 4.18
C GLY A 122 7.66 0.03 4.60
N PRO A 123 8.98 0.18 4.83
CA PRO A 123 9.58 1.41 5.34
C PRO A 123 9.34 2.66 4.47
N SER A 124 9.28 2.52 3.14
CA SER A 124 9.02 3.64 2.23
C SER A 124 7.54 4.05 2.15
N SER A 125 6.65 3.35 2.87
CA SER A 125 5.23 3.63 2.80
C SER A 125 4.85 4.90 3.56
N TYR A 126 3.82 5.58 3.08
CA TYR A 126 3.22 6.72 3.79
C TYR A 126 2.80 6.37 5.23
N PHE A 127 2.37 5.13 5.48
CA PHE A 127 2.01 4.67 6.83
C PHE A 127 3.22 4.57 7.76
N ALA A 128 4.37 4.13 7.24
CA ALA A 128 5.62 4.11 8.00
C ALA A 128 6.09 5.51 8.35
N PHE A 129 6.03 6.43 7.39
CA PHE A 129 6.34 7.83 7.60
C PHE A 129 5.45 8.47 8.68
N LEU A 130 4.12 8.30 8.60
CA LEU A 130 3.23 8.80 9.64
C LEU A 130 3.49 8.18 11.00
N GLN A 131 3.78 6.88 11.06
CA GLN A 131 4.08 6.23 12.33
C GLN A 131 5.39 6.78 12.96
N GLN A 132 6.35 7.21 12.14
CA GLN A 132 7.56 7.89 12.61
C GLN A 132 7.26 9.30 13.11
N ILE A 133 6.46 10.08 12.36
CA ILE A 133 5.98 11.37 12.83
C ILE A 133 5.26 11.21 14.16
N HIS A 134 4.39 10.22 14.31
CA HIS A 134 3.70 9.95 15.57
C HIS A 134 4.69 9.72 16.73
N ARG A 135 5.76 8.96 16.49
CA ARG A 135 6.80 8.69 17.51
C ARG A 135 7.63 9.92 17.82
N GLY A 136 7.96 10.74 16.82
CA GLY A 136 8.78 11.95 17.00
C GLY A 136 8.01 13.16 17.54
N ILE A 137 6.71 13.27 17.27
CA ILE A 137 5.82 14.32 17.80
C ILE A 137 5.38 14.00 19.22
N LEU A 138 5.23 12.71 19.60
CA LEU A 138 5.03 12.35 21.00
C LEU A 138 6.25 12.81 21.80
N PRO A 139 6.11 13.87 22.62
CA PRO A 139 7.24 14.36 23.39
C PRO A 139 7.64 13.30 24.40
N MET A 140 8.84 13.49 24.95
CA MET A 140 9.32 12.99 26.24
C MET A 140 8.42 13.34 27.45
N THR A 141 7.12 13.54 27.24
CA THR A 141 6.07 13.59 28.25
C THR A 141 5.59 12.17 28.51
N ASP A 142 6.28 11.49 29.42
CA ASP A 142 5.68 10.80 30.57
C ASP A 142 6.55 9.63 31.04
N HIS A 143 7.54 9.92 31.88
CA HIS A 143 8.16 8.92 32.76
C HIS A 143 7.23 8.52 33.94
N GLY A 144 5.94 8.84 33.91
CA GLY A 144 5.01 8.68 35.00
C GLY A 144 3.77 7.84 34.67
N LYS A 145 3.89 6.51 34.78
CA LYS A 145 2.77 5.62 35.17
C LYS A 145 1.43 5.85 34.43
N HIS A 146 1.29 5.35 33.21
CA HIS A 146 -0.03 4.99 32.68
C HIS A 146 -0.12 3.50 32.37
N GLU A 147 -0.35 2.70 33.42
CA GLU A 147 -1.03 1.41 33.28
C GLU A 147 -2.49 1.68 32.88
N GLY A 148 -2.91 1.33 31.66
CA GLY A 148 -4.33 1.06 31.39
C GLY A 148 -4.90 1.49 30.03
N ASN A 149 -4.38 2.52 29.37
CA ASN A 149 -4.89 2.94 28.07
C ASN A 149 -3.97 2.48 26.95
N LYS A 150 -4.53 1.74 25.98
CA LYS A 150 -3.82 1.38 24.74
C LYS A 150 -3.23 2.66 24.18
N THR A 151 -1.92 2.75 24.07
CA THR A 151 -1.26 3.81 23.31
C THR A 151 -1.94 3.87 21.94
N GLN A 152 -2.56 5.00 21.66
CA GLN A 152 -3.25 5.25 20.40
C GLN A 152 -2.24 5.03 19.26
N SER A 153 -2.55 4.16 18.30
CA SER A 153 -1.64 3.88 17.19
C SER A 153 -1.44 5.16 16.38
N GLY A 154 -0.30 5.34 15.72
CA GLY A 154 -0.11 6.49 14.83
C GLY A 154 -1.19 6.55 13.75
N LEU A 155 -1.71 5.38 13.35
CA LEU A 155 -2.85 5.27 12.45
C LEU A 155 -4.14 5.87 13.02
N ASP A 156 -4.38 5.73 14.32
CA ASP A 156 -5.57 6.29 14.97
C ASP A 156 -5.42 7.80 15.14
N THR A 157 -4.23 8.26 15.52
CA THR A 157 -3.91 9.69 15.67
C THR A 157 -4.07 10.46 14.35
N PHE A 158 -3.70 9.85 13.23
CA PHE A 158 -3.83 10.45 11.89
C PHE A 158 -5.08 10.03 11.11
N MET A 159 -6.03 9.34 11.75
CA MET A 159 -7.27 8.83 11.13
C MET A 159 -7.03 7.96 9.88
N GLN A 160 -5.88 7.29 9.80
CA GLN A 160 -5.47 6.46 8.66
C GLN A 160 -5.84 4.98 8.80
N ARG A 161 -6.40 4.58 9.95
CA ARG A 161 -6.74 3.17 10.21
C ARG A 161 -7.70 2.60 9.18
N SER A 162 -8.68 3.39 8.70
CA SER A 162 -9.61 2.95 7.66
C SER A 162 -8.89 2.65 6.34
N ILE A 163 -8.05 3.56 5.86
CA ILE A 163 -7.30 3.39 4.61
C ILE A 163 -6.26 2.26 4.74
N PHE A 164 -5.63 2.10 5.90
CA PHE A 164 -4.66 1.05 6.17
C PHE A 164 -5.25 -0.36 5.95
N PHE A 165 -6.47 -0.60 6.43
CA PHE A 165 -7.20 -1.86 6.23
C PHE A 165 -8.08 -1.86 4.97
N GLY A 166 -8.23 -0.71 4.32
CA GLY A 166 -9.13 -0.46 3.21
C GLY A 166 -10.47 0.11 3.69
N THR A 167 -10.89 1.22 3.08
CA THR A 167 -12.20 1.84 3.36
C THR A 167 -13.31 0.79 3.24
N PRO A 168 -14.20 0.63 4.23
CA PRO A 168 -15.29 -0.34 4.15
C PRO A 168 -16.23 -0.03 2.98
N PRO A 169 -17.01 -1.01 2.49
CA PRO A 169 -18.12 -0.75 1.58
C PRO A 169 -19.09 0.27 2.16
N ARG A 170 -19.52 1.24 1.35
CA ARG A 170 -20.61 2.19 1.62
C ARG A 170 -21.97 1.56 1.35
N ILE A 171 -22.04 0.58 0.44
CA ILE A 171 -23.25 -0.22 0.20
C ILE A 171 -23.39 -1.39 1.17
N SER A 172 -24.63 -1.73 1.54
CA SER A 172 -24.91 -2.85 2.43
C SER A 172 -24.63 -4.20 1.75
N PRO A 173 -24.28 -5.26 2.51
CA PRO A 173 -24.14 -6.61 1.96
C PRO A 173 -25.40 -7.14 1.29
N GLU A 174 -26.58 -6.68 1.72
CA GLU A 174 -27.87 -6.98 1.10
C GLU A 174 -28.00 -6.34 -0.28
N ALA A 175 -27.54 -5.09 -0.44
CA ALA A 175 -27.52 -4.39 -1.73
C ALA A 175 -26.53 -5.03 -2.72
N ILE A 176 -25.41 -5.59 -2.23
CA ILE A 176 -24.49 -6.36 -3.09
C ILE A 176 -25.18 -7.61 -3.65
N ARG A 177 -26.10 -8.19 -2.88
CA ARG A 177 -26.84 -9.42 -3.22
C ARG A 177 -28.15 -9.18 -3.97
N SER A 178 -28.61 -7.93 -4.09
CA SER A 178 -29.86 -7.60 -4.80
C SER A 178 -29.73 -7.82 -6.31
N GLU A 179 -30.84 -7.65 -7.03
CA GLU A 179 -30.85 -7.71 -8.49
C GLU A 179 -29.93 -6.63 -9.10
N SER A 180 -29.40 -6.93 -10.28
CA SER A 180 -28.48 -6.05 -11.01
C SER A 180 -29.14 -4.70 -11.30
N ILE A 181 -28.46 -3.60 -11.01
CA ILE A 181 -28.96 -2.29 -11.39
C ILE A 181 -28.81 -2.13 -12.90
N GLN A 182 -29.91 -1.84 -13.57
CA GLN A 182 -29.88 -1.45 -14.97
C GLN A 182 -29.34 -0.03 -15.07
N LEU A 183 -28.30 0.17 -15.87
CA LEU A 183 -27.69 1.50 -16.06
C LEU A 183 -28.69 2.55 -16.58
N SER A 184 -29.75 2.10 -17.25
CA SER A 184 -30.88 2.91 -17.69
C SER A 184 -31.61 3.64 -16.56
N THR A 185 -31.43 3.21 -15.31
CA THR A 185 -31.99 3.89 -14.12
C THR A 185 -31.20 5.14 -13.72
N ILE A 186 -29.95 5.28 -14.17
CA ILE A 186 -29.14 6.47 -13.93
C ILE A 186 -29.48 7.51 -15.00
N PRO A 187 -29.80 8.77 -14.65
CA PRO A 187 -30.05 9.82 -15.62
C PRO A 187 -28.87 9.99 -16.59
N ARG A 188 -29.15 10.14 -17.88
CA ARG A 188 -28.11 10.25 -18.92
C ARG A 188 -27.13 11.39 -18.67
N GLU A 189 -27.62 12.54 -18.21
CA GLU A 189 -26.79 13.70 -17.85
C GLU A 189 -25.77 13.35 -16.76
N MET A 190 -26.20 12.61 -15.74
CA MET A 190 -25.31 12.17 -14.66
C MET A 190 -24.24 11.19 -15.17
N ALA A 191 -24.60 10.26 -16.06
CA ALA A 191 -23.61 9.37 -16.66
C ALA A 191 -22.64 10.12 -17.59
N GLN A 192 -23.06 11.21 -18.24
CA GLN A 192 -22.17 12.10 -18.99
C GLN A 192 -21.17 12.79 -18.05
N ASP A 193 -21.63 13.30 -16.91
CA ASP A 193 -20.76 13.91 -15.90
C ASP A 193 -19.73 12.91 -15.36
N PHE A 194 -20.15 11.68 -15.09
CA PHE A 194 -19.23 10.61 -14.67
C PHE A 194 -18.21 10.30 -15.76
N LEU A 195 -18.65 10.12 -17.00
CA LEU A 195 -17.73 9.85 -18.11
C LEU A 195 -16.71 10.98 -18.28
N GLN A 196 -17.16 12.23 -18.17
CA GLN A 196 -16.28 13.40 -18.23
C GLN A 196 -15.30 13.44 -17.05
N GLY A 197 -15.73 13.05 -15.85
CA GLY A 197 -14.86 12.87 -14.68
C GLY A 197 -13.75 11.86 -14.95
N PHE A 198 -14.05 10.72 -15.58
CA PHE A 198 -13.02 9.74 -15.94
C PHE A 198 -12.05 10.29 -17.01
N LYS A 199 -12.58 10.93 -18.06
CA LYS A 199 -11.79 11.54 -19.14
C LYS A 199 -10.77 12.55 -18.60
N THR A 200 -11.13 13.32 -17.57
CA THR A 200 -10.26 14.34 -17.00
C THR A 200 -9.27 13.79 -15.95
N THR A 201 -9.67 12.80 -15.15
CA THR A 201 -8.89 12.37 -13.98
C THR A 201 -8.05 11.12 -14.17
N SER A 202 -8.45 10.21 -15.08
CA SER A 202 -7.89 8.86 -15.11
C SER A 202 -7.52 8.38 -16.52
N HIS A 203 -8.17 8.90 -17.56
CA HIS A 203 -7.94 8.49 -18.96
C HIS A 203 -6.48 8.64 -19.41
N TYR A 204 -5.76 9.67 -18.98
CA TYR A 204 -4.35 9.87 -19.35
C TYR A 204 -3.41 8.76 -18.81
N ARG A 205 -3.82 8.03 -17.76
CA ARG A 205 -3.09 6.87 -17.21
C ARG A 205 -3.60 5.55 -17.75
N LEU A 206 -4.89 5.51 -18.12
CA LEU A 206 -5.60 4.34 -18.62
C LEU A 206 -6.23 4.60 -20.00
N PRO A 207 -5.44 4.93 -21.04
CA PRO A 207 -5.97 5.31 -22.36
C PRO A 207 -6.31 4.06 -23.19
N PHE A 208 -7.18 3.19 -22.67
CA PHE A 208 -7.56 1.92 -23.32
C PHE A 208 -8.65 2.10 -24.38
N TYR A 209 -9.42 3.17 -24.25
CA TYR A 209 -10.46 3.58 -25.19
C TYR A 209 -10.18 5.00 -25.65
N THR A 210 -10.50 5.34 -26.90
CA THR A 210 -10.49 6.74 -27.35
C THR A 210 -11.67 7.51 -26.75
N ASN A 211 -11.63 8.85 -26.77
CA ASN A 211 -12.75 9.65 -26.28
C ASN A 211 -14.03 9.37 -27.07
N GLU A 212 -13.90 9.12 -28.37
CA GLU A 212 -14.98 8.79 -29.29
C GLU A 212 -15.57 7.40 -29.02
N GLU A 213 -14.72 6.40 -28.75
CA GLU A 213 -15.18 5.06 -28.33
C GLU A 213 -15.98 5.15 -27.03
N LEU A 214 -15.52 5.96 -26.06
CA LEU A 214 -16.22 6.19 -24.80
C LEU A 214 -17.58 6.87 -24.98
N ASP A 215 -17.67 7.91 -25.82
CA ASP A 215 -18.93 8.59 -26.11
C ASP A 215 -19.92 7.68 -26.85
N SER A 216 -19.41 6.86 -27.77
CA SER A 216 -20.20 5.84 -28.47
C SER A 216 -20.75 4.79 -27.51
N LEU A 217 -19.94 4.28 -26.58
CA LEU A 217 -20.37 3.33 -25.55
C LEU A 217 -21.48 3.91 -24.66
N LEU A 218 -21.37 5.18 -24.28
CA LEU A 218 -22.41 5.87 -23.53
C LEU A 218 -23.72 5.90 -24.33
N GLN A 219 -23.67 6.29 -25.60
CA GLN A 219 -24.86 6.30 -26.46
C GLN A 219 -25.48 4.91 -26.61
N MET A 220 -24.67 3.87 -26.87
CA MET A 220 -25.13 2.50 -27.01
C MET A 220 -25.78 1.95 -25.74
N THR A 221 -25.28 2.35 -24.57
CA THR A 221 -25.79 1.84 -23.29
C THR A 221 -27.18 2.39 -22.97
N TYR A 222 -27.50 3.60 -23.44
CA TYR A 222 -28.82 4.22 -23.26
C TYR A 222 -29.82 3.92 -24.39
N ASP A 223 -29.39 3.37 -25.53
CA ASP A 223 -30.29 2.86 -26.57
C ASP A 223 -30.59 1.37 -26.29
N SER A 224 -31.85 1.08 -25.93
CA SER A 224 -32.32 -0.25 -25.54
C SER A 224 -32.09 -1.34 -26.60
N ARG A 225 -31.96 -0.96 -27.88
CA ARG A 225 -31.67 -1.90 -28.98
C ARG A 225 -30.24 -2.41 -28.96
N TYR A 226 -29.30 -1.62 -28.45
CA TYR A 226 -27.87 -1.95 -28.46
C TYR A 226 -27.37 -2.40 -27.09
N ALA A 227 -28.01 -1.97 -26.01
CA ALA A 227 -27.59 -2.28 -24.63
C ALA A 227 -27.46 -3.78 -24.34
N GLN A 228 -28.30 -4.64 -24.94
CA GLN A 228 -28.25 -6.10 -24.75
C GLN A 228 -27.11 -6.78 -25.53
N ASN A 229 -26.56 -6.11 -26.54
CA ASN A 229 -25.54 -6.66 -27.44
C ASN A 229 -24.11 -6.26 -27.05
N ILE A 230 -23.94 -5.45 -26.00
CA ILE A 230 -22.62 -5.04 -25.52
C ILE A 230 -21.93 -6.27 -24.91
N PRO A 231 -20.72 -6.65 -25.37
CA PRO A 231 -19.99 -7.77 -24.79
C PRO A 231 -19.76 -7.58 -23.28
N PRO A 232 -19.83 -8.64 -22.45
CA PRO A 232 -19.71 -8.54 -21.00
C PRO A 232 -18.44 -7.81 -20.53
N GLN A 233 -17.30 -8.07 -21.17
CA GLN A 233 -16.01 -7.43 -20.87
C GLN A 233 -16.03 -5.92 -21.14
N THR A 234 -16.69 -5.50 -22.22
CA THR A 234 -16.84 -4.10 -22.60
C THR A 234 -17.80 -3.40 -21.65
N LYS A 235 -18.91 -4.08 -21.31
CA LYS A 235 -19.89 -3.59 -20.33
C LYS A 235 -19.24 -3.41 -18.96
N ALA A 236 -18.53 -4.42 -18.44
CA ALA A 236 -17.80 -4.35 -17.18
C ALA A 236 -16.78 -3.21 -17.17
N SER A 237 -16.01 -3.06 -18.25
CA SER A 237 -15.03 -1.95 -18.37
C SER A 237 -15.71 -0.59 -18.36
N PHE A 238 -16.83 -0.44 -19.10
CA PHE A 238 -17.56 0.82 -19.14
C PHE A 238 -18.21 1.17 -17.79
N LEU A 239 -18.78 0.19 -17.09
CA LEU A 239 -19.29 0.37 -15.73
C LEU A 239 -18.18 0.80 -14.75
N ALA A 240 -17.00 0.19 -14.84
CA ALA A 240 -15.85 0.59 -14.02
C ALA A 240 -15.38 2.02 -14.34
N ILE A 241 -15.37 2.41 -15.62
CA ILE A 241 -15.03 3.76 -16.07
C ILE A 241 -15.99 4.80 -15.48
N LEU A 242 -17.31 4.55 -15.55
CA LEU A 242 -18.30 5.42 -14.93
C LEU A 242 -18.17 5.45 -13.41
N ALA A 243 -17.86 4.32 -12.77
CA ALA A 243 -17.63 4.26 -11.33
C ALA A 243 -16.43 5.12 -10.91
N ILE A 244 -15.30 5.04 -11.63
CA ILE A 244 -14.11 5.88 -11.38
C ILE A 244 -14.47 7.36 -11.55
N GLY A 245 -15.17 7.70 -12.63
CA GLY A 245 -15.61 9.06 -12.91
C GLY A 245 -16.54 9.63 -11.84
N ALA A 246 -17.47 8.83 -11.33
CA ALA A 246 -18.39 9.19 -10.25
C ALA A 246 -17.68 9.47 -8.92
N LEU A 247 -16.44 9.01 -8.71
CA LEU A 247 -15.64 9.41 -7.53
C LEU A 247 -15.22 10.89 -7.58
N SER A 248 -15.31 11.54 -8.74
CA SER A 248 -15.06 12.97 -8.90
C SER A 248 -16.30 13.83 -8.58
N THR A 249 -17.40 13.21 -8.17
CA THR A 249 -18.67 13.88 -7.85
C THR A 249 -19.15 13.49 -6.45
N PRO A 250 -20.20 14.15 -5.90
CA PRO A 250 -20.78 13.75 -4.62
C PRO A 250 -21.43 12.36 -4.60
N GLN A 251 -21.65 11.72 -5.76
CA GLN A 251 -22.40 10.47 -5.91
C GLN A 251 -21.55 9.21 -5.64
N THR A 252 -20.79 9.22 -4.54
CA THR A 252 -19.87 8.13 -4.17
C THR A 252 -20.56 6.78 -3.89
N ASP A 253 -21.81 6.77 -3.42
CA ASP A 253 -22.58 5.53 -3.23
C ASP A 253 -22.99 4.91 -4.57
N LEU A 254 -23.33 5.75 -5.56
CA LEU A 254 -23.60 5.30 -6.92
C LEU A 254 -22.32 4.83 -7.60
N ALA A 255 -21.18 5.46 -7.34
CA ALA A 255 -19.88 4.99 -7.80
C ALA A 255 -19.60 3.55 -7.34
N GLU A 256 -19.85 3.24 -6.06
CA GLU A 256 -19.66 1.88 -5.55
C GLU A 256 -20.68 0.88 -6.08
N THR A 257 -21.90 1.33 -6.31
CA THR A 257 -22.95 0.55 -6.94
C THR A 257 -22.56 0.16 -8.37
N LEU A 258 -22.12 1.13 -9.18
CA LEU A 258 -21.60 0.92 -10.53
C LEU A 258 -20.40 -0.04 -10.55
N PHE A 259 -19.47 0.13 -9.61
CA PHE A 259 -18.32 -0.76 -9.48
C PHE A 259 -18.73 -2.19 -9.10
N THR A 260 -19.74 -2.35 -8.26
CA THR A 260 -20.28 -3.65 -7.87
C THR A 260 -20.90 -4.35 -9.07
N GLU A 261 -21.68 -3.64 -9.89
CA GLU A 261 -22.20 -4.18 -11.15
C GLU A 261 -21.09 -4.53 -12.14
N ALA A 262 -20.05 -3.69 -12.27
CA ALA A 262 -18.88 -3.99 -13.09
C ALA A 262 -18.23 -5.32 -12.69
N ARG A 263 -18.11 -5.57 -11.37
CA ARG A 263 -17.60 -6.84 -10.85
C ARG A 263 -18.53 -8.02 -11.14
N ARG A 264 -19.85 -7.84 -11.06
CA ARG A 264 -20.83 -8.90 -11.38
C ARG A 264 -20.74 -9.32 -12.84
N GLU A 265 -20.67 -8.34 -13.74
CA GLU A 265 -20.47 -8.58 -15.19
C GLU A 265 -19.13 -9.28 -15.48
N ALA A 266 -18.12 -9.08 -14.63
CA ALA A 266 -16.79 -9.65 -14.79
C ALA A 266 -16.60 -11.06 -14.19
N VAL A 267 -17.59 -11.62 -13.48
CA VAL A 267 -17.44 -12.91 -12.76
C VAL A 267 -17.02 -14.04 -13.70
N SER A 268 -17.61 -14.12 -14.89
CA SER A 268 -17.28 -15.16 -15.88
C SER A 268 -15.93 -14.94 -16.60
N LEU A 269 -15.29 -13.79 -16.37
CA LEU A 269 -14.06 -13.36 -17.04
C LEU A 269 -12.83 -13.42 -16.12
N GLU A 270 -12.99 -13.85 -14.87
CA GLU A 270 -11.95 -13.79 -13.84
C GLU A 270 -10.68 -14.53 -14.29
N ASP A 271 -10.84 -15.77 -14.75
CA ASP A 271 -9.76 -16.66 -15.21
C ASP A 271 -9.32 -16.40 -16.65
N ALA A 272 -10.05 -15.59 -17.41
CA ALA A 272 -9.70 -15.32 -18.80
C ALA A 272 -8.44 -14.45 -18.88
N VAL A 273 -7.46 -14.91 -19.65
CA VAL A 273 -6.19 -14.21 -19.91
C VAL A 273 -6.25 -13.56 -21.28
N THR A 274 -6.74 -12.33 -21.33
CA THR A 274 -6.88 -11.52 -22.55
C THR A 274 -6.44 -10.09 -22.28
N LEU A 275 -6.20 -9.30 -23.33
CA LEU A 275 -5.85 -7.89 -23.15
C LEU A 275 -6.98 -7.13 -22.43
N GLN A 276 -8.23 -7.43 -22.75
CA GLN A 276 -9.41 -6.77 -22.16
C GLN A 276 -9.54 -7.09 -20.67
N THR A 277 -9.30 -8.34 -20.25
CA THR A 277 -9.38 -8.70 -18.83
C THR A 277 -8.21 -8.16 -18.02
N LEU A 278 -7.04 -7.96 -18.64
CA LEU A 278 -5.93 -7.22 -18.06
C LEU A 278 -6.31 -5.74 -17.87
N GLN A 279 -6.81 -5.07 -18.93
CA GLN A 279 -7.27 -3.68 -18.88
C GLN A 279 -8.37 -3.47 -17.83
N LEU A 280 -9.31 -4.40 -17.72
CA LEU A 280 -10.34 -4.39 -16.68
C LEU A 280 -9.74 -4.51 -15.27
N SER A 281 -8.70 -5.34 -15.10
CA SER A 281 -7.98 -5.45 -13.82
C SER A 281 -7.31 -4.13 -13.44
N LEU A 282 -6.78 -3.37 -14.41
CA LEU A 282 -6.21 -2.04 -14.20
C LEU A 282 -7.30 -1.00 -13.83
N LEU A 283 -8.45 -1.03 -14.50
CA LEU A 283 -9.59 -0.18 -14.13
C LEU A 283 -10.08 -0.47 -12.70
N PHE A 284 -10.13 -1.75 -12.31
CA PHE A 284 -10.48 -2.11 -10.94
C PHE A 284 -9.43 -1.64 -9.93
N ALA A 285 -8.15 -1.76 -10.24
CA ALA A 285 -7.09 -1.21 -9.39
C ALA A 285 -7.23 0.30 -9.21
N ASP A 286 -7.51 1.05 -10.28
CA ASP A 286 -7.68 2.50 -10.23
C ASP A 286 -8.90 2.92 -9.40
N TYR A 287 -10.05 2.24 -9.56
CA TYR A 287 -11.20 2.50 -8.69
C TYR A 287 -10.85 2.29 -7.21
N GLN A 288 -10.19 1.18 -6.89
CA GLN A 288 -9.87 0.80 -5.51
C GLN A 288 -8.88 1.76 -4.85
N VAL A 289 -7.90 2.28 -5.59
CA VAL A 289 -6.96 3.26 -5.02
C VAL A 289 -7.66 4.58 -4.73
N ASN A 290 -8.53 5.04 -5.62
CA ASN A 290 -9.24 6.32 -5.47
C ASN A 290 -10.25 6.31 -4.30
N ILE A 291 -10.79 5.13 -3.90
CA ILE A 291 -11.66 5.01 -2.72
C ILE A 291 -10.89 4.65 -1.42
N GLY A 292 -9.56 4.60 -1.46
CA GLY A 292 -8.72 4.33 -0.29
C GLY A 292 -8.66 2.85 0.11
N ARG A 293 -8.59 1.94 -0.87
CA ARG A 293 -8.43 0.48 -0.66
C ARG A 293 -7.10 -0.01 -1.26
N PRO A 294 -5.96 0.34 -0.63
CA PRO A 294 -4.62 -0.02 -1.12
C PRO A 294 -4.39 -1.53 -1.26
N THR A 295 -4.89 -2.35 -0.32
CA THR A 295 -4.75 -3.80 -0.39
C THR A 295 -5.50 -4.37 -1.60
N SER A 296 -6.73 -3.96 -1.85
CA SER A 296 -7.51 -4.38 -3.02
C SER A 296 -6.84 -3.94 -4.32
N THR A 297 -6.30 -2.72 -4.35
CA THR A 297 -5.51 -2.21 -5.48
C THR A 297 -4.34 -3.15 -5.79
N TYR A 298 -3.55 -3.50 -4.77
CA TYR A 298 -2.40 -4.40 -4.90
C TYR A 298 -2.79 -5.79 -5.41
N MET A 299 -3.93 -6.34 -4.97
CA MET A 299 -4.44 -7.62 -5.49
C MET A 299 -4.80 -7.56 -6.97
N HIS A 300 -5.50 -6.50 -7.41
CA HIS A 300 -5.87 -6.32 -8.81
C HIS A 300 -4.64 -6.12 -9.71
N LEU A 301 -3.64 -5.36 -9.25
CA LEU A 301 -2.38 -5.18 -9.98
C LEU A 301 -1.57 -6.48 -10.07
N GLY A 302 -1.54 -7.28 -9.00
CA GLY A 302 -0.95 -8.62 -9.04
C GLY A 302 -1.60 -9.52 -10.10
N MET A 303 -2.93 -9.53 -10.19
CA MET A 303 -3.65 -10.25 -11.25
C MET A 303 -3.30 -9.70 -12.65
N ALA A 304 -3.25 -8.39 -12.82
CA ALA A 304 -2.88 -7.76 -14.08
C ALA A 304 -1.43 -8.11 -14.50
N CYS A 305 -0.48 -8.12 -13.56
CA CYS A 305 0.90 -8.57 -13.77
C CYS A 305 0.94 -10.02 -14.28
N ARG A 306 0.21 -10.94 -13.63
CA ARG A 306 0.16 -12.35 -14.07
C ARG A 306 -0.46 -12.50 -15.45
N LYS A 307 -1.52 -11.75 -15.77
CA LYS A 307 -2.13 -11.73 -17.12
C LYS A 307 -1.16 -11.18 -18.16
N ALA A 308 -0.45 -10.09 -17.88
CA ALA A 308 0.53 -9.49 -18.79
C ALA A 308 1.71 -10.43 -19.10
N LEU A 309 2.24 -11.11 -18.07
CA LEU A 309 3.32 -12.08 -18.21
C LEU A 309 2.86 -13.31 -18.99
N ALA A 310 1.65 -13.83 -18.71
CA ALA A 310 1.08 -14.97 -19.42
C ALA A 310 0.82 -14.67 -20.92
N LEU A 311 0.42 -13.43 -21.25
CA LEU A 311 0.29 -12.95 -22.63
C LEU A 311 1.65 -12.66 -23.30
N GLY A 312 2.75 -12.70 -22.54
CA GLY A 312 4.09 -12.37 -23.05
C GLY A 312 4.30 -10.90 -23.37
N LEU A 313 3.47 -9.97 -22.84
CA LEU A 313 3.50 -8.54 -23.23
C LEU A 313 4.86 -7.87 -22.98
N HIS A 314 5.58 -8.33 -21.97
CA HIS A 314 6.92 -7.87 -21.60
C HIS A 314 8.01 -8.22 -22.64
N ILE A 315 7.73 -9.14 -23.57
CA ILE A 315 8.69 -9.64 -24.55
C ILE A 315 8.57 -8.84 -25.87
N GLY A 316 9.66 -8.21 -26.29
CA GLY A 316 9.70 -7.39 -27.52
C GLY A 316 9.40 -8.15 -28.82
N ALA A 317 9.55 -9.48 -28.83
CA ALA A 317 9.28 -10.33 -29.99
C ALA A 317 7.83 -10.26 -30.50
N LEU A 318 6.86 -9.84 -29.66
CA LEU A 318 5.47 -9.62 -30.07
C LEU A 318 5.32 -8.59 -31.19
N SER A 319 6.24 -7.63 -31.29
CA SER A 319 6.26 -6.61 -32.36
C SER A 319 6.30 -7.19 -33.77
N THR A 320 6.84 -8.39 -33.94
CA THR A 320 6.96 -9.06 -35.24
C THR A 320 5.71 -9.81 -35.67
N ARG A 321 4.76 -10.03 -34.74
CA ARG A 321 3.61 -10.93 -34.94
C ARG A 321 2.26 -10.21 -34.98
N LEU A 322 2.21 -8.97 -34.51
CA LEU A 322 0.98 -8.20 -34.37
C LEU A 322 0.93 -7.08 -35.42
N ASP A 323 -0.28 -6.73 -35.84
CA ASP A 323 -0.51 -5.50 -36.59
C ASP A 323 -0.20 -4.26 -35.72
N SER A 324 0.05 -3.13 -36.36
CA SER A 324 0.51 -1.91 -35.69
C SER A 324 -0.47 -1.40 -34.62
N LEU A 325 -1.77 -1.51 -34.87
CA LEU A 325 -2.81 -1.02 -33.95
C LEU A 325 -2.87 -1.93 -32.71
N THR A 326 -2.90 -3.25 -32.90
CA THR A 326 -2.89 -4.21 -31.80
C THR A 326 -1.61 -4.10 -30.98
N LEU A 327 -0.46 -3.94 -31.64
CA LEU A 327 0.82 -3.73 -30.98
C LEU A 327 0.81 -2.47 -30.09
N GLN A 328 0.30 -1.35 -30.60
CA GLN A 328 0.19 -0.11 -29.83
C GLN A 328 -0.71 -0.28 -28.60
N LYS A 329 -1.84 -0.99 -28.72
CA LYS A 329 -2.72 -1.31 -27.58
C LYS A 329 -2.02 -2.18 -26.54
N HIS A 330 -1.27 -3.19 -26.98
CA HIS A 330 -0.49 -4.08 -26.10
C HIS A 330 0.60 -3.30 -25.34
N GLN A 331 1.38 -2.49 -26.06
CA GLN A 331 2.44 -1.65 -25.48
C GLN A 331 1.86 -0.65 -24.47
N THR A 332 0.82 0.08 -24.87
CA THR A 332 0.16 1.06 -24.00
C THR A 332 -0.34 0.40 -22.71
N THR A 333 -0.98 -0.76 -22.83
CA THR A 333 -1.49 -1.51 -21.67
C THR A 333 -0.36 -1.99 -20.74
N LEU A 334 0.73 -2.53 -21.31
CA LEU A 334 1.89 -2.97 -20.52
C LEU A 334 2.51 -1.79 -19.76
N TRP A 335 2.71 -0.66 -20.43
CA TRP A 335 3.36 0.49 -19.82
C TRP A 335 2.45 1.20 -18.80
N SER A 336 1.13 1.23 -19.03
CA SER A 336 0.16 1.58 -17.98
C SER A 336 0.31 0.70 -16.76
N LEU A 337 0.40 -0.62 -16.95
CA LEU A 337 0.58 -1.56 -15.86
C LEU A 337 1.91 -1.37 -15.12
N TYR A 338 3.03 -1.20 -15.83
CA TYR A 338 4.34 -0.97 -15.23
C TYR A 338 4.32 0.26 -14.30
N PHE A 339 3.74 1.37 -14.76
CA PHE A 339 3.60 2.56 -13.94
C PHE A 339 2.77 2.30 -12.67
N TYR A 340 1.56 1.75 -12.81
CA TYR A 340 0.66 1.52 -11.66
C TYR A 340 1.28 0.53 -10.65
N GLU A 341 1.83 -0.58 -11.11
CA GLU A 341 2.47 -1.58 -10.24
C GLU A 341 3.64 -0.96 -9.48
N THR A 342 4.55 -0.28 -10.18
CA THR A 342 5.73 0.33 -9.55
C THR A 342 5.36 1.42 -8.56
N TYR A 343 4.46 2.32 -8.96
CA TYR A 343 3.98 3.42 -8.12
C TYR A 343 3.28 2.90 -6.85
N GLN A 344 2.38 1.92 -7.00
CA GLN A 344 1.66 1.34 -5.87
C GLN A 344 2.58 0.50 -4.98
N ALA A 345 3.45 -0.33 -5.55
CA ALA A 345 4.42 -1.11 -4.78
C ALA A 345 5.26 -0.19 -3.89
N LEU A 346 5.81 0.91 -4.43
CA LEU A 346 6.59 1.86 -3.64
C LEU A 346 5.76 2.55 -2.55
N THR A 347 4.56 3.03 -2.89
CA THR A 347 3.65 3.70 -1.93
C THR A 347 3.29 2.78 -0.75
N LEU A 348 3.26 1.47 -0.98
CA LEU A 348 3.02 0.45 0.05
C LEU A 348 4.30 -0.06 0.71
N GLY A 349 5.48 0.35 0.24
CA GLY A 349 6.78 -0.19 0.65
C GLY A 349 6.96 -1.67 0.34
N ARG A 350 6.37 -2.13 -0.76
CA ARG A 350 6.47 -3.50 -1.27
C ARG A 350 7.36 -3.52 -2.51
N GLN A 351 7.90 -4.70 -2.84
CA GLN A 351 8.62 -4.89 -4.08
C GLN A 351 7.64 -5.03 -5.24
N SER A 352 7.93 -4.38 -6.37
CA SER A 352 7.17 -4.50 -7.61
C SER A 352 7.30 -5.90 -8.21
N SER A 353 6.20 -6.44 -8.73
CA SER A 353 6.16 -7.70 -9.48
C SER A 353 6.68 -7.56 -10.92
N LEU A 354 6.81 -6.32 -11.42
CA LEU A 354 7.31 -6.00 -12.75
C LEU A 354 8.50 -5.03 -12.62
N ARG A 355 9.67 -5.47 -13.08
CA ARG A 355 10.90 -4.69 -12.99
C ARG A 355 11.26 -4.15 -14.36
N TRP A 356 11.84 -2.95 -14.40
CA TRP A 356 12.26 -2.33 -15.65
C TRP A 356 13.15 -3.26 -16.48
N LYS A 357 14.13 -3.89 -15.83
CA LYS A 357 15.13 -4.78 -16.47
C LYS A 357 14.54 -6.05 -17.10
N ASP A 358 13.35 -6.45 -16.70
CA ASP A 358 12.70 -7.68 -17.17
C ASP A 358 11.79 -7.42 -18.40
N ILE A 359 11.65 -6.15 -18.82
CA ILE A 359 10.81 -5.74 -19.95
C ILE A 359 11.69 -5.40 -21.15
N THR A 360 11.52 -6.16 -22.23
CA THR A 360 12.18 -5.92 -23.54
C THR A 360 11.24 -5.28 -24.56
N CYS A 361 9.95 -5.19 -24.24
CA CYS A 361 8.94 -4.53 -25.06
C CYS A 361 9.23 -3.02 -25.16
N PRO A 362 9.29 -2.42 -26.36
CA PRO A 362 9.55 -1.00 -26.49
C PRO A 362 8.34 -0.15 -26.09
N PHE A 363 8.57 1.15 -25.88
CA PHE A 363 7.49 2.12 -25.68
C PHE A 363 6.57 2.22 -26.91
N PRO A 364 5.29 2.61 -26.72
CA PRO A 364 4.41 2.94 -27.84
C PRO A 364 4.97 4.13 -28.64
N THR A 365 4.70 4.13 -29.95
CA THR A 365 5.25 5.10 -30.90
C THR A 365 4.76 6.53 -30.66
N GLU A 366 3.52 6.69 -30.19
CA GLU A 366 2.97 8.01 -29.87
C GLU A 366 3.39 8.46 -28.46
N PRO A 367 3.73 9.75 -28.26
CA PRO A 367 4.13 10.27 -26.96
C PRO A 367 2.91 10.38 -26.03
N LEU A 368 2.48 9.25 -25.51
CA LEU A 368 1.41 9.17 -24.54
C LEU A 368 1.89 9.70 -23.18
N PRO A 369 1.04 10.41 -22.40
CA PRO A 369 1.35 10.82 -21.03
C PRO A 369 1.91 9.67 -20.18
N ILE A 370 1.48 8.44 -20.44
CA ILE A 370 1.95 7.25 -19.73
C ILE A 370 3.45 6.99 -19.89
N VAL A 371 4.07 7.33 -21.04
CA VAL A 371 5.51 7.14 -21.24
C VAL A 371 6.30 8.03 -20.28
N ARG A 372 5.83 9.26 -20.03
CA ARG A 372 6.45 10.18 -19.07
C ARG A 372 6.31 9.65 -17.63
N LEU A 373 5.13 9.15 -17.29
CA LEU A 373 4.87 8.52 -15.99
C LEU A 373 5.75 7.28 -15.76
N CYS A 374 5.96 6.46 -16.79
CA CYS A 374 6.87 5.30 -16.71
C CYS A 374 8.31 5.71 -16.44
N ARG A 375 8.78 6.82 -17.03
CA ARG A 375 10.13 7.35 -16.74
C ARG A 375 10.26 7.80 -15.29
N ILE A 376 9.22 8.43 -14.73
CA ILE A 376 9.18 8.79 -13.31
C ILE A 376 9.18 7.53 -12.44
N ALA A 377 8.34 6.54 -12.76
CA ALA A 377 8.30 5.27 -12.03
C ALA A 377 9.65 4.53 -12.07
N LYS A 378 10.38 4.60 -13.18
CA LYS A 378 11.74 4.06 -13.27
C LYS A 378 12.70 4.75 -12.30
N ILE A 379 12.71 6.09 -12.28
CA ILE A 379 13.54 6.86 -11.33
C ILE A 379 13.19 6.48 -9.88
N MET A 380 11.90 6.30 -9.60
CA MET A 380 11.42 5.85 -8.29
C MET A 380 11.89 4.43 -7.95
N GLU A 381 11.88 3.50 -8.93
CA GLU A 381 12.41 2.13 -8.79
C GLU A 381 13.93 2.16 -8.49
N ASP A 382 14.70 2.90 -9.29
CA ASP A 382 16.15 3.02 -9.16
C ASP A 382 16.54 3.59 -7.79
N ALA A 383 15.85 4.64 -7.33
CA ALA A 383 16.09 5.25 -6.01
C ALA A 383 15.80 4.28 -4.85
N ALA A 384 14.73 3.49 -4.96
CA ALA A 384 14.40 2.50 -3.94
C ALA A 384 15.41 1.34 -3.89
N GLU A 385 16.00 0.97 -5.03
CA GLU A 385 17.07 -0.03 -5.09
C GLU A 385 18.39 0.45 -4.50
N GLU A 386 18.79 1.70 -4.72
CA GLU A 386 19.99 2.28 -4.13
C GLU A 386 19.90 2.31 -2.60
N GLU A 387 18.75 2.70 -2.05
CA GLU A 387 18.50 2.66 -0.60
C GLU A 387 18.60 1.22 -0.07
N LEU A 388 17.99 0.26 -0.76
CA LEU A 388 18.06 -1.17 -0.38
C LEU A 388 19.50 -1.69 -0.45
N ARG A 389 20.27 -1.29 -1.46
CA ARG A 389 21.68 -1.66 -1.63
C ARG A 389 22.54 -1.07 -0.52
N GLY A 390 22.32 0.19 -0.15
CA GLY A 390 22.98 0.84 0.98
C GLY A 390 22.74 0.07 2.28
N ARG A 391 21.50 -0.34 2.54
CA ARG A 391 21.13 -1.12 3.73
C ARG A 391 21.69 -2.55 3.73
N LEU A 392 21.73 -3.23 2.58
CA LEU A 392 22.39 -4.53 2.45
C LEU A 392 23.91 -4.40 2.68
N GLY A 393 24.53 -3.31 2.23
CA GLY A 393 25.93 -2.99 2.50
C GLY A 393 26.19 -2.80 3.99
N GLN A 394 25.35 -2.02 4.67
CA GLN A 394 25.43 -1.81 6.11
C GLN A 394 25.22 -3.12 6.89
N PHE A 395 24.21 -3.91 6.53
CA PHE A 395 23.96 -5.23 7.13
C PHE A 395 25.15 -6.19 6.92
N ALA A 396 25.76 -6.20 5.73
CA ALA A 396 26.93 -7.03 5.46
C ALA A 396 28.16 -6.60 6.28
N GLN A 397 28.31 -5.31 6.58
CA GLN A 397 29.34 -4.78 7.47
C GLN A 397 29.08 -5.14 8.94
N GLU A 398 27.84 -4.95 9.42
CA GLU A 398 27.44 -5.23 10.80
C GLU A 398 27.57 -6.71 11.18
N TYR A 399 27.32 -7.62 10.23
CA TYR A 399 27.39 -9.08 10.45
C TYR A 399 28.68 -9.72 9.90
N GLY A 400 29.68 -8.93 9.50
CA GLY A 400 30.99 -9.43 9.06
C GLY A 400 30.96 -10.28 7.78
N ILE A 401 29.88 -10.18 6.98
CA ILE A 401 29.72 -10.91 5.72
C ILE A 401 30.56 -10.24 4.61
N ALA A 402 31.06 -9.02 4.83
CA ALA A 402 31.87 -8.24 3.90
C ALA A 402 33.31 -8.76 3.64
N SER A 403 33.57 -10.07 3.77
CA SER A 403 34.85 -10.69 3.40
C SER A 403 34.77 -11.82 2.38
N ALA A 404 33.64 -11.98 1.67
CA ALA A 404 33.65 -12.70 0.40
C ALA A 404 34.04 -11.72 -0.71
N GLN A 405 35.34 -11.69 -0.99
CA GLN A 405 35.98 -10.96 -2.08
C GLN A 405 35.11 -11.01 -3.35
N SER A 406 34.66 -9.83 -3.80
CA SER A 406 34.33 -9.62 -5.20
C SER A 406 35.60 -9.90 -5.99
N GLY A 407 35.70 -11.08 -6.60
CA GLY A 407 36.77 -11.41 -7.53
C GLY A 407 36.90 -10.29 -8.55
N SER A 408 38.05 -9.63 -8.50
CA SER A 408 38.53 -8.72 -9.52
C SER A 408 38.79 -9.51 -10.80
N ASP A 409 37.85 -9.53 -11.72
CA ASP A 409 38.15 -9.87 -13.11
C ASP A 409 38.80 -8.66 -13.79
N HIS A 410 40.12 -8.56 -13.60
CA HIS A 410 40.99 -7.90 -14.55
C HIS A 410 41.66 -8.98 -15.41
N GLY A 411 41.30 -9.05 -16.70
CA GLY A 411 42.10 -9.76 -17.70
C GLY A 411 41.39 -10.05 -19.02
N PHE A 412 41.72 -9.23 -20.04
CA PHE A 412 41.55 -9.45 -21.50
C PHE A 412 40.12 -9.22 -22.05
N LEU A 413 39.83 -8.34 -23.02
CA LEU A 413 40.65 -7.80 -24.11
C LEU A 413 40.04 -6.47 -24.61
N GLU A 414 40.88 -5.49 -24.91
CA GLU A 414 40.54 -4.22 -25.57
C GLU A 414 39.94 -4.45 -26.97
N THR A 415 38.91 -3.69 -27.33
CA THR A 415 38.87 -2.99 -28.63
C THR A 415 38.09 -1.69 -28.48
N HIS A 416 38.77 -0.60 -28.79
CA HIS A 416 38.29 0.75 -29.01
C HIS A 416 36.99 0.82 -29.82
N GLU A 417 36.05 1.67 -29.38
CA GLU A 417 35.57 2.78 -30.23
C GLU A 417 34.99 3.90 -29.36
N SER A 418 35.65 5.04 -29.43
CA SER A 418 35.26 6.30 -28.79
C SER A 418 34.06 6.91 -29.52
N MET A 419 33.13 7.53 -28.79
CA MET A 419 32.63 8.84 -29.23
C MET A 419 32.16 9.69 -28.04
N THR A 420 32.85 10.81 -27.96
CA THR A 420 32.83 11.90 -27.00
C THR A 420 31.50 12.65 -26.99
N LEU A 421 30.97 12.89 -25.79
CA LEU A 421 30.00 13.96 -25.51
C LEU A 421 30.73 15.30 -25.60
N HIS A 422 30.40 16.11 -26.62
CA HIS A 422 30.68 17.54 -26.60
C HIS A 422 29.44 18.28 -26.11
N ASN A 423 29.57 18.91 -24.94
CA ASN A 423 28.80 20.10 -24.59
C ASN A 423 29.37 21.29 -25.38
N CYS A 424 28.52 22.09 -26.03
CA CYS A 424 28.53 23.55 -25.95
C CYS A 424 27.39 24.20 -26.77
N MET A 425 26.78 25.20 -26.13
CA MET A 425 25.79 26.21 -26.57
C MET A 425 24.31 25.84 -26.54
#